data_AF-A0A562PUT9-F1
#
_entry.id   AF-A0A562PUT9-F1
#
_cell.length_a   1.000
_cell.length_b   1.000
_cell.length_c   1.000
_cell.angle_alpha   90.00
_cell.angle_beta   90.00
_cell.angle_gamma   90.00
#
_symmetry.space_group_name_H-M   'P 1'
#
loop_
_entity.id
_entity.type
_entity.pdbx_description
1 polymer ?
#
loop_
_entity_poly.entity_id
_entity_poly.type
_entity_poly.pdbx_seq_one_letter_code
_entity_poly.pdbx_strand_id
1 'polypeptide(L)'
;MSCFESSTFVKNPDIMNQEVLINACNKLGWKFTTSNNELTIYQLNSNEDLRGEYAMKIIGNKVTYNTYYVQNANSKVSELQNTFYELNVKYSEESIIKEFKKQGWTYKSNDKFKPSFDEKISFYMVGRSKLKEETEPNSQIKFTIFKDGSIKTDSDYIPKDIHELADKAMLELEKNIGNNRTIQGKEIPLKYKHKTFCENKRTISINKK
;
A
#
# COMPACT_ATOMS: atom_id res chain seq x y z
N MET A 1 11.66 10.26 6.16
CA MET A 1 12.01 9.16 7.07
C MET A 1 12.95 9.70 8.17
N SER A 2 13.22 8.94 9.21
CA SER A 2 14.30 9.05 10.19
C SER A 2 15.31 7.95 9.88
N CYS A 3 16.55 8.07 10.34
CA CYS A 3 17.58 7.04 10.17
C CYS A 3 17.25 5.74 10.89
N PHE A 4 16.32 5.78 11.84
CA PHE A 4 15.74 4.63 12.49
C PHE A 4 14.24 4.91 12.65
N GLU A 5 13.43 4.27 11.81
CA GLU A 5 11.98 4.41 11.91
C GLU A 5 11.23 3.14 11.57
N SER A 6 10.06 3.04 12.19
CA SER A 6 8.95 2.32 11.61
C SER A 6 7.92 3.33 11.11
N SER A 7 7.32 3.07 9.95
CA SER A 7 6.21 3.89 9.47
C SER A 7 5.10 3.03 8.91
N THR A 8 3.86 3.49 9.07
CA THR A 8 2.67 2.75 8.65
C THR A 8 1.82 3.60 7.74
N PHE A 9 1.53 3.09 6.55
CA PHE A 9 0.44 3.53 5.70
C PHE A 9 -0.80 2.79 6.14
N VAL A 10 -1.63 3.44 6.95
CA VAL A 10 -2.94 2.89 7.30
C VAL A 10 -3.83 3.06 6.10
N LYS A 11 -4.51 1.99 5.68
CA LYS A 11 -5.51 2.10 4.65
C LYS A 11 -6.63 3.04 5.11
N ASN A 12 -6.89 4.09 4.34
CA ASN A 12 -8.10 4.86 4.49
C ASN A 12 -9.29 4.03 3.99
N PRO A 13 -10.25 3.68 4.87
CA PRO A 13 -11.39 2.87 4.49
C PRO A 13 -12.29 3.59 3.48
N ASP A 14 -12.19 4.92 3.33
CA ASP A 14 -13.04 5.74 2.46
C ASP A 14 -12.55 5.84 1.01
N ILE A 15 -11.31 5.45 0.74
CA ILE A 15 -10.67 5.59 -0.57
C ILE A 15 -10.24 4.20 -1.06
N MET A 16 -10.92 3.72 -2.11
CA MET A 16 -10.52 2.52 -2.83
C MET A 16 -9.76 2.90 -4.10
N ASN A 17 -8.69 2.16 -4.40
CA ASN A 17 -7.98 2.33 -5.66
C ASN A 17 -8.89 1.85 -6.81
N GLN A 18 -9.26 2.78 -7.70
CA GLN A 18 -10.20 2.51 -8.80
C GLN A 18 -9.65 1.50 -9.82
N GLU A 19 -8.36 1.53 -10.10
CA GLU A 19 -7.71 0.58 -11.01
C GLU A 19 -7.79 -0.85 -10.46
N VAL A 20 -7.52 -1.02 -9.16
CA VAL A 20 -7.65 -2.32 -8.49
C VAL A 20 -9.10 -2.79 -8.45
N LEU A 21 -10.06 -1.88 -8.26
CA LEU A 21 -11.49 -2.20 -8.23
C LEU A 21 -12.00 -2.65 -9.61
N ILE A 22 -11.61 -1.95 -10.68
CA ILE A 22 -11.86 -2.34 -12.07
C ILE A 22 -11.28 -3.74 -12.35
N ASN A 23 -10.03 -3.98 -11.93
CA ASN A 23 -9.38 -5.27 -12.10
C ASN A 23 -10.08 -6.39 -11.32
N ALA A 24 -10.63 -6.10 -10.13
CA ALA A 24 -11.42 -7.05 -9.36
C ALA A 24 -12.71 -7.44 -10.10
N CYS A 25 -13.45 -6.47 -10.63
CA CYS A 25 -14.64 -6.74 -11.43
C CYS A 25 -14.33 -7.52 -12.71
N ASN A 26 -13.24 -7.18 -13.40
CA ASN A 26 -12.77 -7.94 -14.56
C ASN A 26 -12.43 -9.40 -14.20
N LYS A 27 -11.73 -9.62 -13.08
CA LYS A 27 -11.38 -10.97 -12.60
C LYS A 27 -12.61 -11.80 -12.24
N LEU A 28 -13.67 -11.16 -11.75
CA LEU A 28 -14.96 -11.79 -11.46
C LEU A 28 -15.85 -11.97 -12.70
N GLY A 29 -15.45 -11.44 -13.85
CA GLY A 29 -16.23 -11.49 -15.09
C GLY A 29 -17.46 -10.58 -15.09
N TRP A 30 -17.52 -9.60 -14.19
CA TRP A 30 -18.66 -8.71 -14.04
C TRP A 30 -18.63 -7.59 -15.08
N LYS A 31 -19.81 -7.15 -15.51
CA LYS A 31 -19.94 -5.99 -16.41
C LYS A 31 -20.27 -4.74 -15.62
N PHE A 32 -19.52 -3.68 -15.89
CA PHE A 32 -19.60 -2.43 -15.15
C PHE A 32 -19.34 -1.23 -16.05
N THR A 33 -19.76 -0.07 -15.58
CA THR A 33 -19.40 1.24 -16.13
C THR A 33 -18.73 2.07 -15.04
N THR A 34 -17.83 2.96 -15.44
CA THR A 34 -17.19 3.92 -14.54
C THR A 34 -17.57 5.33 -14.98
N SER A 35 -18.03 6.15 -14.05
CA SER A 35 -18.35 7.56 -14.29
C SER A 35 -18.15 8.35 -13.01
N ASN A 36 -17.44 9.49 -13.05
CA ASN A 36 -17.27 10.39 -11.90
C ASN A 36 -16.93 9.70 -10.56
N ASN A 37 -15.96 8.77 -10.56
CA ASN A 37 -15.53 8.00 -9.37
C ASN A 37 -16.61 7.06 -8.78
N GLU A 38 -17.67 6.81 -9.54
CA GLU A 38 -18.69 5.80 -9.31
C GLU A 38 -18.44 4.59 -10.22
N LEU A 39 -18.46 3.40 -9.63
CA LEU A 39 -18.48 2.14 -10.35
C LEU A 39 -19.87 1.53 -10.26
N THR A 40 -20.53 1.39 -11.41
CA THR A 40 -21.88 0.79 -11.50
C THR A 40 -21.80 -0.54 -12.21
N ILE A 41 -22.05 -1.61 -11.46
CA ILE A 41 -22.06 -3.00 -11.92
C ILE A 41 -23.49 -3.36 -12.30
N TYR A 42 -23.69 -3.71 -13.56
CA TYR A 42 -25.01 -4.04 -14.12
C TYR A 42 -25.11 -5.52 -14.52
N GLN A 43 -24.07 -6.31 -14.29
CA GLN A 43 -24.13 -7.76 -14.50
C GLN A 43 -23.12 -8.48 -13.61
N LEU A 44 -23.62 -9.35 -12.72
CA LEU A 44 -22.81 -10.20 -11.84
C LEU A 44 -22.59 -11.60 -12.41
N ASN A 45 -23.51 -12.07 -13.26
CA ASN A 45 -23.48 -13.38 -13.91
C ASN A 45 -24.03 -13.27 -15.35
N SER A 46 -23.67 -14.20 -16.24
CA SER A 46 -24.10 -14.19 -17.65
C SER A 46 -25.63 -14.26 -17.86
N ASN A 47 -26.39 -14.75 -16.88
CA ASN A 47 -27.83 -15.07 -17.01
C ASN A 47 -28.78 -14.12 -16.25
N GLU A 48 -28.29 -13.05 -15.62
CA GLU A 48 -29.13 -12.10 -14.88
C GLU A 48 -29.51 -10.91 -15.77
N ASP A 49 -30.80 -10.76 -16.09
CA ASP A 49 -31.35 -9.58 -16.78
C ASP A 49 -31.88 -8.59 -15.73
N LEU A 50 -31.11 -7.52 -15.52
CA LEU A 50 -31.46 -6.43 -14.60
C LEU A 50 -32.38 -5.38 -15.23
N ARG A 51 -32.84 -5.57 -16.47
CA ARG A 51 -33.75 -4.66 -17.19
C ARG A 51 -33.27 -3.19 -17.25
N GLY A 52 -31.96 -2.99 -17.29
CA GLY A 52 -31.33 -1.66 -17.29
C GLY A 52 -31.05 -1.07 -15.90
N GLU A 53 -31.39 -1.77 -14.82
CA GLU A 53 -30.99 -1.41 -13.46
C GLU A 53 -29.59 -1.95 -13.11
N TYR A 54 -29.04 -1.47 -11.98
CA TYR A 54 -27.75 -1.91 -11.48
C TYR A 54 -27.90 -3.01 -10.42
N ALA A 55 -26.94 -3.94 -10.40
CA ALA A 55 -26.84 -4.93 -9.33
C ALA A 55 -26.15 -4.32 -8.11
N MET A 56 -25.05 -3.60 -8.35
CA MET A 56 -24.23 -3.00 -7.30
C MET A 56 -23.61 -1.70 -7.78
N LYS A 57 -23.51 -0.72 -6.90
CA LYS A 57 -22.91 0.59 -7.15
C LYS A 57 -21.95 0.93 -6.02
N ILE A 58 -20.76 1.38 -6.38
CA ILE A 58 -19.66 1.65 -5.46
C ILE A 58 -19.21 3.10 -5.66
N ILE A 59 -19.29 3.89 -4.59
CA ILE A 59 -18.85 5.29 -4.56
C ILE A 59 -17.90 5.45 -3.38
N GLY A 60 -16.62 5.70 -3.66
CA GLY A 60 -15.57 5.65 -2.64
C GLY A 60 -15.48 4.25 -2.03
N ASN A 61 -15.97 4.11 -0.79
CA ASN A 61 -16.07 2.84 -0.08
C ASN A 61 -17.50 2.35 0.18
N LYS A 62 -18.49 3.14 -0.22
CA LYS A 62 -19.90 2.81 0.02
C LYS A 62 -20.38 1.92 -1.10
N VAL A 63 -20.84 0.74 -0.71
CA VAL A 63 -21.45 -0.23 -1.61
C VAL A 63 -22.96 -0.18 -1.41
N THR A 64 -23.68 0.09 -2.49
CA THR A 64 -25.14 0.00 -2.56
C THR A 64 -25.51 -1.09 -3.54
N TYR A 65 -26.57 -1.84 -3.27
CA TYR A 65 -26.97 -2.95 -4.12
C TYR A 65 -28.49 -3.03 -4.20
N ASN A 66 -28.97 -3.60 -5.30
CA ASN A 66 -30.39 -3.77 -5.52
C ASN A 66 -30.85 -5.12 -4.98
N THR A 67 -31.53 -5.12 -3.84
CA THR A 67 -32.02 -6.34 -3.18
C THR A 67 -33.09 -7.06 -3.97
N TYR A 68 -33.79 -6.37 -4.88
CA TYR A 68 -34.82 -6.99 -5.71
C TYR A 68 -34.22 -7.99 -6.71
N TYR A 69 -33.09 -7.64 -7.31
CA TYR A 69 -32.42 -8.50 -8.31
C TYR A 69 -31.29 -9.35 -7.71
N VAL A 70 -30.70 -8.94 -6.59
CA VAL A 70 -29.55 -9.62 -5.98
C VAL A 70 -29.94 -10.19 -4.61
N GLN A 71 -30.52 -11.39 -4.62
CA GLN A 71 -30.95 -12.08 -3.38
C GLN A 71 -29.79 -12.43 -2.43
N ASN A 72 -28.58 -12.64 -2.97
CA ASN A 72 -27.36 -12.97 -2.22
C ASN A 72 -26.34 -11.81 -2.18
N ALA A 73 -26.82 -10.56 -2.10
CA ALA A 73 -25.98 -9.37 -2.22
C ALA A 73 -24.78 -9.36 -1.25
N ASN A 74 -24.97 -9.74 0.01
CA ASN A 74 -23.89 -9.79 1.01
C ASN A 74 -22.76 -10.74 0.62
N SER A 75 -23.09 -11.87 0.00
CA SER A 75 -22.10 -12.83 -0.50
C SER A 75 -21.32 -12.24 -1.67
N LYS A 76 -22.00 -11.54 -2.59
CA LYS A 76 -21.36 -10.87 -3.73
C LYS A 76 -20.47 -9.70 -3.31
N VAL A 77 -20.89 -8.91 -2.33
CA VAL A 77 -20.04 -7.86 -1.74
C VAL A 77 -18.78 -8.48 -1.13
N SER A 78 -18.92 -9.57 -0.37
CA SER A 78 -17.77 -10.29 0.20
C SER A 78 -16.83 -10.86 -0.87
N GLU A 79 -17.37 -11.39 -1.96
CA GLU A 79 -16.62 -11.91 -3.11
C GLU A 79 -15.78 -10.80 -3.78
N LEU A 80 -16.39 -9.64 -4.01
CA LEU A 80 -15.69 -8.46 -4.53
C LEU A 80 -14.61 -7.98 -3.57
N GLN A 81 -14.94 -7.86 -2.29
CA GLN A 81 -14.03 -7.36 -1.26
C GLN A 81 -12.78 -8.25 -1.15
N ASN A 82 -12.97 -9.57 -1.12
CA ASN A 82 -11.86 -10.53 -1.05
C ASN A 82 -10.97 -10.44 -2.30
N THR A 83 -11.59 -10.36 -3.48
CA THR A 83 -10.87 -10.23 -4.76
C THR A 83 -10.09 -8.93 -4.83
N PHE A 84 -10.71 -7.82 -4.41
CA PHE A 84 -10.09 -6.51 -4.33
C PHE A 84 -8.89 -6.52 -3.39
N TYR A 85 -9.01 -7.09 -2.18
CA TYR A 85 -7.90 -7.15 -1.23
C TYR A 85 -6.73 -8.00 -1.75
N GLU A 86 -7.00 -9.13 -2.40
CA GLU A 86 -5.96 -9.94 -3.03
C GLU A 86 -5.18 -9.14 -4.09
N LEU A 87 -5.89 -8.42 -4.96
CA LEU A 87 -5.26 -7.60 -6.00
C LEU A 87 -4.56 -6.37 -5.43
N ASN A 88 -5.12 -5.75 -4.39
CA ASN A 88 -4.55 -4.57 -3.76
C ASN A 88 -3.21 -4.89 -3.09
N VAL A 89 -3.06 -6.08 -2.50
CA VAL A 89 -1.78 -6.53 -1.93
C VAL A 89 -0.69 -6.57 -3.01
N LYS A 90 -1.00 -7.15 -4.17
CA LYS A 90 -0.06 -7.23 -5.32
C LYS A 90 0.25 -5.84 -5.89
N TYR A 91 -0.77 -5.02 -6.09
CA TYR A 91 -0.61 -3.65 -6.57
C TYR A 91 0.30 -2.82 -5.65
N SER A 92 0.12 -2.93 -4.33
CA SER A 92 0.95 -2.25 -3.34
C SER A 92 2.40 -2.71 -3.41
N GLU A 93 2.65 -4.01 -3.54
CA GLU A 93 4.00 -4.57 -3.73
C GLU A 93 4.67 -3.99 -4.98
N GLU A 94 4.00 -4.06 -6.13
CA GLU A 94 4.52 -3.55 -7.40
C GLU A 94 4.78 -2.04 -7.35
N SER A 95 3.88 -1.29 -6.73
CA SER A 95 4.01 0.16 -6.55
C SER A 95 5.22 0.51 -5.71
N ILE A 96 5.42 -0.14 -4.56
CA ILE A 96 6.62 0.07 -3.72
C ILE A 96 7.88 -0.24 -4.52
N ILE A 97 7.93 -1.41 -5.15
CA ILE A 97 9.12 -1.85 -5.90
C ILE A 97 9.44 -0.86 -7.02
N LYS A 98 8.42 -0.40 -7.76
CA LYS A 98 8.56 0.56 -8.85
C LYS A 98 9.10 1.90 -8.35
N GLU A 99 8.49 2.50 -7.34
CA GLU A 99 8.90 3.82 -6.84
C GLU A 99 10.31 3.78 -6.23
N PHE A 100 10.64 2.74 -5.48
CA PHE A 100 11.99 2.60 -4.92
C PHE A 100 13.05 2.31 -6.00
N LYS A 101 12.75 1.49 -7.02
CA LYS A 101 13.68 1.25 -8.14
C LYS A 101 13.98 2.51 -8.94
N LYS A 102 12.99 3.41 -9.14
CA LYS A 102 13.24 4.72 -9.78
C LYS A 102 14.28 5.54 -9.04
N GLN A 103 14.30 5.45 -7.71
CA GLN A 103 15.27 6.14 -6.84
C GLN A 103 16.58 5.34 -6.66
N GLY A 104 16.80 4.25 -7.41
CA GLY A 104 18.05 3.48 -7.40
C GLY A 104 18.16 2.39 -6.33
N TRP A 105 17.05 2.02 -5.68
CA TRP A 105 17.02 0.91 -4.72
C TRP A 105 16.84 -0.43 -5.44
N THR A 106 17.32 -1.50 -4.81
CA THR A 106 17.23 -2.86 -5.33
C THR A 106 16.27 -3.70 -4.49
N TYR A 107 15.41 -4.47 -5.15
CA TYR A 107 14.50 -5.41 -4.48
C TYR A 107 15.26 -6.62 -3.93
N LYS A 108 14.89 -7.08 -2.74
CA LYS A 108 15.38 -8.30 -2.12
C LYS A 108 14.22 -9.04 -1.43
N SER A 109 14.03 -10.31 -1.77
CA SER A 109 13.02 -11.17 -1.14
C SER A 109 13.33 -11.39 0.35
N ASN A 110 12.28 -11.63 1.15
CA ASN A 110 12.42 -12.05 2.54
C ASN A 110 12.19 -13.57 2.64
N ASP A 111 13.21 -14.37 2.31
CA ASP A 111 13.06 -15.83 2.18
C ASP A 111 12.66 -16.53 3.49
N LYS A 112 12.88 -15.87 4.64
CA LYS A 112 12.49 -16.37 5.98
C LYS A 112 11.03 -16.05 6.32
N PHE A 113 10.37 -15.19 5.56
CA PHE A 113 8.99 -14.79 5.82
C PHE A 113 8.03 -15.92 5.48
N LYS A 114 7.06 -16.15 6.37
CA LYS A 114 5.94 -17.06 6.14
C LYS A 114 4.66 -16.24 6.24
N PRO A 115 3.87 -16.13 5.16
CA PRO A 115 2.60 -15.41 5.20
C PRO A 115 1.69 -15.93 6.32
N SER A 116 1.03 -15.00 7.02
CA SER A 116 0.05 -15.30 8.06
C SER A 116 -1.36 -14.90 7.59
N PHE A 117 -2.34 -14.95 8.51
CA PHE A 117 -3.69 -14.49 8.20
C PHE A 117 -3.70 -13.00 7.83
N ASP A 118 -2.94 -12.18 8.57
CA ASP A 118 -2.90 -10.72 8.40
C ASP A 118 -1.73 -10.25 7.54
N GLU A 119 -0.51 -10.75 7.76
CA GLU A 119 0.67 -10.36 7.00
C GLU A 119 0.78 -11.22 5.72
N LYS A 120 0.64 -10.59 4.56
CA LYS A 120 0.60 -11.33 3.28
C LYS A 120 1.92 -11.36 2.56
N ILE A 121 2.64 -10.25 2.56
CA ILE A 121 3.90 -10.10 1.84
C ILE A 121 4.89 -9.37 2.73
N SER A 122 6.14 -9.83 2.73
CA SER A 122 7.26 -9.07 3.29
C SER A 122 8.47 -9.18 2.38
N PHE A 123 9.15 -8.06 2.17
CA PHE A 123 10.38 -7.97 1.38
C PHE A 123 11.23 -6.80 1.86
N TYR A 124 12.41 -6.64 1.27
CA TYR A 124 13.32 -5.52 1.55
C TYR A 124 13.61 -4.73 0.28
N MET A 125 13.73 -3.41 0.43
CA MET A 125 14.42 -2.57 -0.54
C MET A 125 15.81 -2.25 0.02
N VAL A 126 16.84 -2.49 -0.80
CA VAL A 126 18.25 -2.33 -0.42
C VAL A 126 18.85 -1.13 -1.15
N GLY A 127 19.41 -0.20 -0.38
CA GLY A 127 20.10 0.99 -0.87
C GLY A 127 21.59 0.91 -0.55
N ARG A 128 22.43 1.44 -1.44
CA ARG A 128 23.89 1.46 -1.25
C ARG A 128 24.44 2.87 -1.38
N SER A 129 24.92 3.41 -0.27
CA SER A 129 25.54 4.74 -0.18
C SER A 129 26.78 4.83 -1.05
N LYS A 130 26.98 6.03 -1.61
CA LYS A 130 28.16 6.40 -2.40
C LYS A 130 29.12 7.29 -1.62
N LEU A 131 28.79 7.63 -0.37
CA LEU A 131 29.64 8.45 0.49
C LEU A 131 30.91 7.66 0.88
N LYS A 132 32.08 8.25 0.64
CA LYS A 132 33.38 7.59 0.90
C LYS A 132 33.66 7.40 2.40
N GLU A 133 33.11 8.26 3.23
CA GLU A 133 33.30 8.25 4.68
C GLU A 133 32.30 7.33 5.40
N GLU A 134 31.35 6.74 4.66
CA GLU A 134 30.34 5.88 5.24
C GLU A 134 30.90 4.48 5.54
N THR A 135 30.93 4.14 6.83
CA THR A 135 31.40 2.84 7.32
C THR A 135 30.38 1.72 7.11
N GLU A 136 29.10 2.07 7.06
CA GLU A 136 27.97 1.15 6.87
C GLU A 136 27.16 1.57 5.63
N PRO A 137 27.64 1.32 4.40
CA PRO A 137 27.05 1.87 3.19
C PRO A 137 25.78 1.15 2.74
N ASN A 138 25.49 -0.04 3.27
CA ASN A 138 24.34 -0.84 2.86
C ASN A 138 23.18 -0.66 3.83
N SER A 139 22.04 -0.20 3.33
CA SER A 139 20.82 -0.02 4.12
C SER A 139 19.68 -0.84 3.56
N GLN A 140 18.78 -1.23 4.45
CA GLN A 140 17.62 -2.04 4.11
C GLN A 140 16.39 -1.42 4.75
N ILE A 141 15.31 -1.33 3.98
CA ILE A 141 13.99 -1.00 4.49
C ILE A 141 13.13 -2.23 4.27
N LYS A 142 12.63 -2.79 5.36
CA LYS A 142 11.66 -3.88 5.33
C LYS A 142 10.29 -3.30 5.04
N PHE A 143 9.57 -3.92 4.12
CA PHE A 143 8.16 -3.69 3.88
C PHE A 143 7.37 -4.92 4.30
N THR A 144 6.22 -4.69 4.90
CA THR A 144 5.22 -5.71 5.22
C THR A 144 3.86 -5.18 4.77
N ILE A 145 3.19 -5.95 3.91
CA ILE A 145 1.86 -5.62 3.38
C ILE A 145 0.83 -6.53 4.05
N PHE A 146 -0.20 -5.91 4.60
CA PHE A 146 -1.30 -6.57 5.31
C PHE A 146 -2.46 -6.90 4.38
N LYS A 147 -3.28 -7.85 4.79
CA LYS A 147 -4.49 -8.31 4.07
C LYS A 147 -5.45 -7.17 3.74
N ASP A 148 -5.61 -6.22 4.66
CA ASP A 148 -6.48 -5.06 4.47
C ASP A 148 -5.93 -4.08 3.42
N GLY A 149 -4.64 -4.16 3.08
CA GLY A 149 -3.93 -3.25 2.19
C GLY A 149 -3.06 -2.22 2.91
N SER A 150 -3.02 -2.25 4.25
CA SER A 150 -2.10 -1.41 5.03
C SER A 150 -0.65 -1.85 4.79
N ILE A 151 0.28 -0.91 4.90
CA ILE A 151 1.71 -1.16 4.65
C ILE A 151 2.49 -0.70 5.86
N LYS A 152 3.28 -1.59 6.46
CA LYS A 152 4.25 -1.24 7.48
C LYS A 152 5.65 -1.28 6.89
N THR A 153 6.43 -0.29 7.26
CA THR A 153 7.85 -0.20 6.92
C THR A 153 8.67 -0.22 8.20
N ASP A 154 9.84 -0.81 8.11
CA ASP A 154 10.78 -0.88 9.21
C ASP A 154 12.19 -0.71 8.68
N SER A 155 12.90 0.26 9.24
CA SER A 155 14.27 0.59 8.85
C SER A 155 15.15 0.72 10.07
N ASP A 156 16.40 0.30 9.90
CA ASP A 156 17.52 0.64 10.77
C ASP A 156 18.36 1.71 10.07
N TYR A 157 19.63 1.87 10.46
CA TYR A 157 20.52 2.91 9.96
C TYR A 157 20.47 3.09 8.43
N ILE A 158 20.14 4.32 7.99
CA ILE A 158 20.20 4.77 6.60
C ILE A 158 21.16 5.95 6.46
N PRO A 159 22.25 5.82 5.66
CA PRO A 159 23.13 6.93 5.31
C PRO A 159 22.37 8.08 4.66
N LYS A 160 22.90 9.29 4.83
CA LYS A 160 22.22 10.54 4.42
C LYS A 160 21.83 10.57 2.94
N ASP A 161 22.73 10.18 2.04
CA ASP A 161 22.48 10.20 0.59
C ASP A 161 21.36 9.24 0.19
N ILE A 162 21.32 8.06 0.80
CA ILE A 162 20.30 7.04 0.55
C ILE A 162 18.97 7.40 1.21
N HIS A 163 19.02 8.07 2.36
CA HIS A 163 17.84 8.53 3.05
C HIS A 163 17.04 9.54 2.21
N GLU A 164 17.70 10.51 1.58
CA GLU A 164 17.04 11.47 0.69
C GLU A 164 16.32 10.77 -0.48
N LEU A 165 16.89 9.67 -0.99
CA LEU A 165 16.28 8.85 -2.04
C LEU A 165 15.08 8.05 -1.53
N ALA A 166 15.16 7.48 -0.33
CA ALA A 166 14.00 6.87 0.31
C ALA A 166 12.87 7.87 0.54
N ASP A 167 13.19 9.09 0.98
CA ASP A 167 12.18 10.12 1.21
C ASP A 167 11.44 10.50 -0.07
N LYS A 168 12.15 10.61 -1.20
CA LYS A 168 11.53 10.80 -2.51
C LYS A 168 10.61 9.64 -2.89
N ALA A 169 11.08 8.40 -2.77
CA ALA A 169 10.26 7.22 -3.09
C ALA A 169 9.00 7.14 -2.23
N MET A 170 9.12 7.42 -0.93
CA MET A 170 8.00 7.35 -0.01
C MET A 170 6.98 8.48 -0.24
N LEU A 171 7.43 9.67 -0.64
CA LEU A 171 6.52 10.77 -1.03
C LEU A 171 5.74 10.44 -2.32
N GLU A 172 6.36 9.77 -3.29
CA GLU A 172 5.67 9.28 -4.49
C GLU A 172 4.66 8.18 -4.13
N LEU A 173 5.05 7.29 -3.22
CA LEU A 173 4.17 6.23 -2.71
C LEU A 173 2.95 6.78 -1.96
N GLU A 174 3.11 7.81 -1.13
CA GLU A 174 1.99 8.50 -0.44
C GLU A 174 0.94 9.01 -1.44
N LYS A 175 1.38 9.57 -2.59
CA LYS A 175 0.48 10.04 -3.64
C LYS A 175 -0.27 8.89 -4.31
N ASN A 176 0.42 7.78 -4.60
CA ASN A 176 -0.16 6.62 -5.28
C ASN A 176 -1.14 5.86 -4.37
N ILE A 177 -0.83 5.74 -3.08
CA ILE A 177 -1.69 5.09 -2.09
C ILE A 177 -2.84 6.01 -1.64
N GLY A 178 -2.66 7.32 -1.75
CA GLY A 178 -3.65 8.33 -1.37
C GLY A 178 -3.74 8.57 0.14
N ASN A 179 -2.74 8.12 0.92
CA ASN A 179 -2.70 8.25 2.38
C ASN A 179 -1.34 8.72 2.88
N ASN A 180 -1.36 9.61 3.87
CA ASN A 180 -0.16 10.00 4.60
C ASN A 180 0.26 8.86 5.54
N ARG A 181 1.57 8.60 5.64
CA ARG A 181 2.09 7.62 6.59
C ARG A 181 2.20 8.21 8.00
N THR A 182 1.99 7.36 9.00
CA THR A 182 2.31 7.68 10.41
C THR A 182 3.72 7.21 10.70
N ILE A 183 4.59 8.10 11.18
CA ILE A 183 6.01 7.82 11.43
C ILE A 183 6.27 7.68 12.93
N GLN A 184 6.94 6.60 13.32
CA GLN A 184 7.43 6.35 14.67
C GLN A 184 8.96 6.21 14.65
N GLY A 185 9.65 7.20 15.22
CA GLY A 185 11.11 7.15 15.38
C GLY A 185 11.50 6.10 16.43
N LYS A 186 12.53 5.31 16.15
CA LYS A 186 13.11 4.37 17.12
C LYS A 186 14.24 5.04 17.90
N GLU A 187 14.60 4.45 19.03
CA GLU A 187 15.79 4.86 19.76
C GLU A 187 17.05 4.60 18.95
N ILE A 188 17.91 5.62 18.84
CA ILE A 188 19.16 5.56 18.09
C ILE A 188 20.26 4.95 18.97
N PRO A 189 20.86 3.81 18.56
CA PRO A 189 21.95 3.20 19.31
C PRO A 189 23.13 4.17 19.50
N LEU A 190 23.83 4.07 20.64
CA LEU A 190 24.97 4.94 20.98
C LEU A 190 26.01 5.03 19.86
N LYS A 191 26.27 3.92 19.16
CA LYS A 191 27.22 3.87 18.03
C LYS A 191 26.83 4.74 16.84
N TYR A 192 25.60 5.23 16.73
CA TYR A 192 25.16 6.09 15.63
C TYR A 192 24.87 7.53 16.06
N LYS A 193 24.97 7.87 17.35
CA LYS A 193 24.69 9.23 17.85
C LYS A 193 25.62 10.30 17.27
N HIS A 194 26.84 9.92 16.87
CA HIS A 194 27.80 10.83 16.25
C HIS A 194 27.56 11.03 14.75
N LYS A 195 26.67 10.24 14.14
CA LYS A 195 26.26 10.45 12.74
C LYS A 195 25.21 11.53 12.74
N THR A 196 25.63 12.75 12.42
CA THR A 196 24.90 14.04 12.54
C THR A 196 23.52 14.11 11.90
N PHE A 197 23.13 13.13 11.08
CA PHE A 197 21.80 13.07 10.46
C PHE A 197 20.80 12.15 11.20
N CYS A 198 21.31 11.29 12.09
CA CYS A 198 20.50 10.44 12.99
C CYS A 198 20.04 11.25 14.20
N GLU A 199 19.03 12.10 14.04
CA GLU A 199 18.35 12.74 15.18
C GLU A 199 17.06 12.01 15.52
N ASN A 200 16.76 11.88 16.83
CA ASN A 200 15.49 11.30 17.31
C ASN A 200 14.33 12.21 16.90
N LYS A 201 13.68 11.94 15.76
CA LYS A 201 12.40 12.58 15.43
C LYS A 201 11.34 12.06 16.40
N ARG A 202 10.84 12.93 17.30
CA ARG A 202 9.61 12.69 18.06
C ARG A 202 8.47 12.39 17.07
N THR A 203 7.50 11.56 17.43
CA THR A 203 6.35 11.18 16.60
C THR A 203 5.75 12.39 15.89
N ILE A 204 5.89 12.48 14.57
CA ILE A 204 5.28 13.54 13.75
C ILE A 204 4.10 12.91 13.02
N SER A 205 2.88 13.26 13.44
CA SER A 205 1.70 13.15 12.58
C SER A 205 1.79 14.29 11.55
N ILE A 206 2.06 13.94 10.29
CA ILE A 206 2.09 14.91 9.19
C ILE A 206 0.63 15.28 8.84
N ASN A 207 0.03 16.16 9.64
CA ASN A 207 -1.17 16.88 9.24
C ASN A 207 -0.71 18.11 8.45
N LYS A 208 -0.76 18.04 7.12
CA LYS A 208 -0.63 19.23 6.28
C LYS A 208 -1.95 20.01 6.34
N LYS A 209 -1.84 21.30 6.68
CA LYS A 209 -2.84 22.33 6.36
C LYS A 209 -3.05 22.41 4.85
#